data_AF-A0A2V8FRQ1-F1
#
_entry.id   AF-A0A2V8FRQ1-F1
#
_cell.length_a   1.000
_cell.length_b   1.000
_cell.length_c   1.000
_cell.angle_alpha   90.00
_cell.angle_beta   90.00
_cell.angle_gamma   90.00
#
_symmetry.space_group_name_H-M   'P 1'
#
loop_
_entity.id
_entity.type
_entity.pdbx_description
1 polymer ?
#
loop_
_entity_poly.entity_id
_entity_poly.type
_entity_poly.pdbx_seq_one_letter_code
_entity_poly.pdbx_strand_id
1 'polypeptide(L)'
;MNAARLVKRGAVFSLAIPFDARGPQGRKSRRFNPIHQMTLTGPDFTTGAITRPGGVGFTDDLVIMPLQSATQWDALSHCFLDGALYNGYDANEVSSAGARKNGIEKIARGVVARGVL
;
A
#
# COMPACT_ATOMS: atom_id res chain seq x y z
N MET A 1 -9.52 23.83 12.88
CA MET A 1 -8.43 23.64 11.90
C MET A 1 -7.09 24.11 12.48
N ASN A 2 -6.41 23.28 13.28
CA ASN A 2 -5.18 23.71 13.98
C ASN A 2 -3.89 23.23 13.28
N ALA A 3 -3.88 22.04 12.67
CA ALA A 3 -2.68 21.49 12.02
C ALA A 3 -2.23 22.30 10.79
N ALA A 4 -3.17 22.71 9.94
CA ALA A 4 -2.87 23.47 8.72
C ALA A 4 -2.12 24.79 9.00
N ARG A 5 -2.34 25.41 10.16
CA ARG A 5 -1.64 26.65 10.57
C ARG A 5 -0.14 26.46 10.79
N LEU A 6 0.33 25.21 10.95
CA LEU A 6 1.75 24.88 11.11
C LEU A 6 2.52 24.91 9.78
N VAL A 7 1.83 24.87 8.65
CA VAL A 7 2.45 25.01 7.32
C VAL A 7 2.86 26.47 7.15
N LYS A 8 4.16 26.76 7.29
CA LYS A 8 4.73 28.12 7.11
C LYS A 8 5.55 28.28 5.85
N ARG A 9 6.26 27.21 5.44
CA ARG A 9 7.20 27.23 4.30
C ARG A 9 6.74 26.41 3.10
N GLY A 10 5.68 25.63 3.23
CA GLY A 10 5.21 24.74 2.16
C GLY A 10 6.15 23.58 1.83
N ALA A 11 7.19 23.33 2.64
CA ALA A 11 8.08 22.18 2.44
C ALA A 11 7.31 20.87 2.68
N VAL A 12 7.48 19.91 1.77
CA VAL A 12 6.84 18.59 1.81
C VAL A 12 7.93 17.53 1.88
N PHE A 13 7.78 16.59 2.79
CA PHE A 13 8.70 15.47 2.98
C PHE A 13 7.91 14.16 2.85
N SER A 14 8.37 13.27 1.97
CA SER A 14 7.85 11.89 1.96
C SER A 14 8.40 11.16 3.18
N LEU A 15 7.52 10.47 3.91
CA LEU A 15 7.90 9.55 4.99
C LEU A 15 7.90 8.09 4.53
N ALA A 16 7.75 7.85 3.22
CA ALA A 16 7.72 6.53 2.64
C ALA A 16 9.12 6.03 2.25
N ILE A 17 9.39 4.74 2.50
CA ILE A 17 10.49 4.03 1.85
C ILE A 17 10.08 3.60 0.43
N PRO A 18 11.03 3.28 -0.46
CA PRO A 18 10.71 2.68 -1.75
C PRO A 18 9.95 1.35 -1.61
N PHE A 19 8.93 1.15 -2.43
CA PHE A 19 8.16 -0.09 -2.51
C PHE A 19 8.78 -0.99 -3.58
N ASP A 20 9.96 -1.54 -3.29
CA ASP A 20 10.72 -2.36 -4.23
C ASP A 20 11.30 -3.64 -3.58
N ALA A 21 11.90 -4.48 -4.42
CA ALA A 21 12.47 -5.77 -4.01
C ALA A 21 13.63 -5.66 -3.00
N ARG A 22 14.18 -4.47 -2.78
CA ARG A 22 15.28 -4.17 -1.84
C ARG A 22 14.76 -3.66 -0.49
N GLY A 23 13.45 -3.69 -0.27
CA GLY A 23 12.82 -3.35 0.99
C GLY A 23 13.27 -4.21 2.18
N PRO A 24 12.78 -3.90 3.39
CA PRO A 24 13.25 -4.51 4.62
C PRO A 24 12.70 -5.93 4.87
N GLN A 25 11.80 -6.45 4.04
CA GLN A 25 11.27 -7.81 4.22
C GLN A 25 12.36 -8.83 3.87
N GLY A 26 12.92 -9.46 4.90
CA GLY A 26 13.98 -10.46 4.77
C GLY A 26 13.52 -11.86 5.17
N ARG A 27 14.47 -12.80 5.15
CA ARG A 27 14.25 -14.25 5.41
C ARG A 27 13.56 -14.60 6.74
N LYS A 28 13.59 -13.70 7.73
CA LYS A 28 12.94 -13.90 9.04
C LYS A 28 11.46 -13.49 9.04
N SER A 29 11.02 -12.73 8.05
CA SER A 29 9.63 -12.35 7.87
C SER A 29 8.90 -13.44 7.08
N ARG A 30 7.64 -13.75 7.44
CA ARG A 30 6.74 -14.54 6.58
C ARG A 30 6.25 -13.74 5.37
N ARG A 31 6.60 -12.45 5.30
CA ARG A 31 6.26 -11.53 4.20
C ARG A 31 7.41 -11.47 3.19
N PHE A 32 7.11 -10.96 2.01
CA PHE A 32 8.07 -10.69 0.95
C PHE A 32 8.05 -9.20 0.59
N ASN A 33 9.15 -8.72 -0.01
CA ASN A 33 9.23 -7.35 -0.54
C ASN A 33 8.30 -7.18 -1.75
N PRO A 34 7.81 -5.96 -2.03
CA PRO A 34 7.00 -5.71 -3.22
C PRO A 34 7.65 -6.23 -4.51
N ILE A 35 6.85 -6.91 -5.32
CA ILE A 35 7.24 -7.40 -6.65
C ILE A 35 6.54 -6.53 -7.68
N HIS A 36 7.31 -5.66 -8.34
CA HIS A 36 6.84 -4.86 -9.47
C HIS A 36 7.17 -5.59 -10.76
N GLN A 37 6.19 -5.71 -11.65
CA GLN A 37 6.33 -6.40 -12.91
C GLN A 37 5.64 -5.64 -14.03
N MET A 38 6.39 -5.37 -15.09
CA MET A 38 5.81 -4.85 -16.34
C MET A 38 4.99 -5.96 -17.01
N THR A 39 3.77 -5.64 -17.40
CA THR A 39 2.90 -6.51 -18.20
C THR A 39 2.92 -6.12 -19.67
N LEU A 40 3.28 -4.87 -19.97
CA LEU A 40 3.47 -4.34 -21.30
C LEU A 40 4.62 -3.33 -21.28
N THR A 41 5.52 -3.41 -22.24
CA THR A 41 6.79 -2.67 -22.25
C THR A 41 6.98 -1.92 -23.56
N GLY A 42 7.83 -0.89 -23.54
CA GLY A 42 8.19 -0.15 -24.75
C GLY A 42 8.72 -1.04 -25.89
N PRO A 43 9.65 -1.99 -25.62
CA PRO A 43 10.12 -2.95 -26.61
C PRO A 43 9.03 -3.71 -27.34
N ASP A 44 7.91 -4.02 -26.69
CA ASP A 44 6.81 -4.73 -27.35
C ASP A 44 6.30 -3.94 -28.57
N PHE A 45 6.30 -2.61 -28.52
CA PHE A 45 5.89 -1.76 -29.63
C PHE A 45 7.04 -1.34 -30.54
N THR A 46 8.21 -1.01 -29.97
CA THR A 46 9.33 -0.50 -30.78
C THR A 46 9.98 -1.58 -31.65
N THR A 47 9.87 -2.85 -31.26
CA THR A 47 10.30 -3.99 -32.09
C THR A 47 9.23 -4.45 -33.08
N GLY A 48 8.00 -3.94 -32.95
CA GLY A 48 6.86 -4.37 -33.75
C GLY A 48 6.22 -5.70 -33.29
N ALA A 49 6.57 -6.23 -32.12
CA ALA A 49 5.92 -7.41 -31.55
C ALA A 49 4.41 -7.17 -31.30
N ILE A 50 4.04 -5.93 -30.98
CA ILE A 50 2.67 -5.44 -30.88
C ILE A 50 2.56 -4.17 -31.73
N THR A 51 1.60 -4.16 -32.65
CA THR A 51 1.33 -2.99 -33.50
C THR A 51 -0.07 -2.44 -33.24
N ARG A 52 -0.18 -1.11 -33.15
CA ARG A 52 -1.46 -0.42 -33.05
C ARG A 52 -1.56 0.70 -34.09
N PRO A 53 -2.78 1.06 -34.54
CA PRO A 53 -2.97 2.17 -35.45
C PRO A 53 -2.33 3.46 -34.93
N GLY A 54 -1.71 4.23 -35.83
CA GLY A 54 -1.09 5.52 -35.50
C GLY A 54 0.25 5.44 -34.77
N GLY A 55 0.87 4.26 -34.63
CA GLY A 55 2.19 4.12 -34.00
C GLY A 55 2.19 4.34 -32.48
N VAL A 56 1.03 4.20 -31.83
CA VAL A 56 0.90 4.40 -30.38
C VAL A 56 1.42 3.18 -29.61
N GLY A 57 2.33 3.41 -28.67
CA GLY A 57 2.82 2.41 -27.71
C GLY A 57 2.28 2.68 -26.29
N PHE A 58 2.21 1.63 -25.48
CA PHE A 58 1.78 1.70 -24.08
C PHE A 58 2.76 0.94 -23.20
N THR A 59 2.78 1.27 -21.92
CA THR A 59 3.50 0.50 -20.90
C THR A 59 2.59 0.33 -19.70
N ASP A 60 2.39 -0.91 -19.29
CA ASP A 60 1.54 -1.27 -18.16
C ASP A 60 2.32 -2.17 -17.20
N ASP A 61 1.89 -2.15 -15.95
CA ASP A 61 2.53 -2.90 -14.89
C ASP A 61 1.53 -3.39 -13.83
N LEU A 62 2.03 -4.24 -12.95
CA LEU A 62 1.34 -4.70 -11.75
C LEU A 62 2.30 -4.74 -10.57
N VAL A 63 1.73 -4.73 -9.37
CA VAL A 63 2.46 -4.98 -8.13
C VAL A 63 1.78 -6.11 -7.34
N ILE A 64 2.59 -7.05 -6.88
CA ILE A 64 2.18 -8.06 -5.90
C ILE A 64 2.92 -7.75 -4.61
N MET A 65 2.19 -7.44 -3.54
CA MET A 65 2.80 -7.11 -2.26
C MET A 65 1.89 -7.49 -1.08
N PRO A 66 2.47 -7.92 0.06
CA PRO A 66 1.78 -7.84 1.34
C PRO A 66 1.50 -6.37 1.66
N LEU A 67 0.30 -6.04 2.15
CA LEU A 67 -0.02 -4.67 2.58
C LEU A 67 0.89 -4.17 3.69
N GLN A 68 1.50 -5.10 4.44
CA GLN A 68 2.44 -4.81 5.52
C GLN A 68 3.92 -4.98 5.11
N SER A 69 4.27 -4.75 3.84
CA SER A 69 5.64 -4.95 3.32
C SER A 69 6.54 -3.71 3.32
N ALA A 70 5.98 -2.49 3.35
CA ALA A 70 6.74 -1.23 3.34
C ALA A 70 6.08 -0.18 4.27
N THR A 71 6.28 1.12 4.07
CA THR A 71 5.61 2.15 4.89
C THR A 71 4.09 1.92 4.90
N GLN A 72 3.49 1.77 6.09
CA GLN A 72 2.14 1.22 6.23
C GLN A 72 1.36 1.85 7.40
N TRP A 73 0.05 1.63 7.37
CA TRP A 73 -0.82 1.70 8.53
C TRP A 73 -1.44 0.32 8.76
N ASP A 74 -1.33 -0.18 9.98
CA ASP A 74 -2.06 -1.38 10.37
C ASP A 74 -3.45 -0.98 10.88
N ALA A 75 -4.48 -1.60 10.30
CA ALA A 75 -5.85 -1.42 10.76
C ALA A 75 -6.03 -2.04 12.14
N LEU A 76 -7.09 -1.64 12.85
CA LEU A 76 -7.47 -2.25 14.13
C LEU A 76 -7.89 -3.73 13.99
N SER A 77 -8.09 -4.21 12.77
CA SER A 77 -8.30 -5.62 12.45
C SER A 77 -7.01 -6.45 12.33
N HIS A 78 -5.83 -5.82 12.37
CA HIS A 78 -4.55 -6.50 12.12
C HIS A 78 -4.17 -7.49 13.24
N CYS A 79 -4.51 -7.14 14.48
CA CYS A 79 -4.15 -7.91 15.67
C CYS A 79 -5.38 -8.10 16.57
N PHE A 80 -5.43 -9.26 17.24
CA PHE A 80 -6.41 -9.58 18.27
C PHE A 80 -5.70 -10.20 19.48
N LEU A 81 -6.37 -10.17 20.63
CA LEU A 81 -5.92 -10.83 21.85
C LEU A 81 -7.10 -11.61 22.43
N ASP A 82 -6.85 -12.84 22.89
CA ASP A 82 -7.86 -13.71 23.52
C ASP A 82 -9.17 -13.84 22.71
N GLY A 83 -9.03 -13.93 21.38
CA GLY A 83 -10.16 -14.05 20.45
C GLY A 83 -10.94 -12.76 20.20
N ALA A 84 -10.48 -11.61 20.72
CA ALA A 84 -11.16 -10.33 20.58
C ALA A 84 -10.30 -9.26 19.87
N LEU A 85 -10.94 -8.54 18.96
CA LEU A 85 -10.46 -7.32 18.34
C LEU A 85 -10.75 -6.11 19.25
N TYR A 86 -10.23 -4.94 18.86
CA TYR A 86 -10.63 -3.67 19.46
C TYR A 86 -12.16 -3.53 19.55
N ASN A 87 -12.63 -3.02 20.69
CA ASN A 87 -14.05 -2.88 21.03
C ASN A 87 -14.81 -4.21 21.24
N GLY A 88 -14.09 -5.31 21.52
CA GLY A 88 -14.67 -6.59 21.91
C GLY A 88 -15.29 -7.39 20.77
N TYR A 89 -15.03 -7.02 19.51
CA TYR A 89 -15.50 -7.82 18.37
C TYR A 89 -14.79 -9.16 18.30
N ASP A 90 -15.50 -10.21 17.90
CA ASP A 90 -14.92 -11.53 17.67
C ASP A 90 -13.83 -11.46 16.57
N ALA A 91 -12.67 -12.09 16.82
CA ALA A 91 -11.58 -12.20 15.84
C ALA A 91 -12.00 -12.86 14.52
N ASN A 92 -13.03 -13.73 14.55
CA ASN A 92 -13.59 -14.38 13.36
C ASN A 92 -14.35 -13.42 12.43
N GLU A 93 -14.50 -12.14 12.81
CA GLU A 93 -14.93 -11.08 11.89
C GLU A 93 -13.88 -10.75 10.82
N VAL A 94 -12.65 -11.26 10.96
CA VAL A 94 -11.60 -11.24 9.94
C VAL A 94 -11.47 -12.63 9.32
N SER A 95 -11.73 -12.72 8.02
CA SER A 95 -11.68 -13.97 7.25
C SER A 95 -10.97 -13.77 5.90
N SER A 96 -10.89 -14.83 5.09
CA SER A 96 -10.35 -14.73 3.72
C SER A 96 -11.15 -13.78 2.83
N ALA A 97 -12.41 -13.49 3.15
CA ALA A 97 -13.23 -12.50 2.46
C ALA A 97 -12.95 -11.05 2.90
N GLY A 98 -12.09 -10.84 3.90
CA GLY A 98 -11.74 -9.53 4.45
C GLY A 98 -12.15 -9.34 5.91
N ALA A 99 -12.00 -8.10 6.39
CA ALA A 99 -12.35 -7.68 7.75
C ALA A 99 -13.71 -6.99 7.79
N ARG A 100 -14.74 -7.63 8.39
CA ARG A 100 -16.09 -7.05 8.52
C ARG A 100 -16.16 -5.96 9.59
N LYS A 101 -15.30 -6.06 10.60
CA LYS A 101 -15.10 -5.07 11.67
C LYS A 101 -13.66 -4.58 11.64
N ASN A 102 -13.46 -3.34 12.09
CA ASN A 102 -12.14 -2.73 12.28
C ASN A 102 -11.25 -2.67 11.01
N GLY A 103 -11.83 -2.80 9.82
CA GLY A 103 -11.11 -2.73 8.55
C GLY A 103 -10.61 -1.31 8.22
N ILE A 104 -9.58 -1.24 7.38
CA ILE A 104 -8.91 0.03 7.02
C ILE A 104 -9.80 0.96 6.18
N GLU A 105 -10.83 0.43 5.53
CA GLU A 105 -11.76 1.19 4.70
C GLU A 105 -12.54 2.24 5.50
N LYS A 106 -12.64 2.08 6.83
CA LYS A 106 -13.23 3.08 7.73
C LYS A 106 -12.48 4.42 7.72
N ILE A 107 -11.21 4.42 7.33
CA ILE A 107 -10.38 5.62 7.14
C ILE A 107 -9.97 5.84 5.68
N ALA A 108 -10.73 5.32 4.71
CA ALA A 108 -10.41 5.42 3.28
C ALA A 108 -10.27 6.87 2.76
N ARG A 109 -10.82 7.86 3.47
CA ARG A 109 -10.61 9.30 3.17
C ARG A 109 -9.19 9.79 3.48
N GLY A 110 -8.35 8.95 4.07
CA GLY A 110 -6.99 9.25 4.48
C GLY A 110 -6.89 9.81 5.89
N VAL A 111 -5.65 9.86 6.38
CA VAL A 111 -5.29 10.45 7.68
C VAL A 111 -4.65 11.81 7.43
N VAL A 112 -5.33 12.88 7.83
CA VAL A 112 -4.79 14.24 7.81
C VAL A 112 -4.80 14.79 9.23
N ALA A 113 -3.64 14.86 9.85
CA ALA A 113 -3.48 15.20 11.25
C ALA A 113 -2.25 16.09 11.50
N ARG A 114 -2.05 16.50 12.75
CA ARG A 114 -0.79 17.12 13.19
C ARG A 114 0.22 16.00 13.51
N GLY A 115 1.32 15.95 12.77
CA GLY A 115 2.47 15.12 13.10
C GLY A 115 3.45 15.84 14.04
N VAL A 116 4.15 15.08 14.87
CA VAL A 116 5.28 15.51 15.71
C VAL A 116 6.38 14.47 15.50
N LEU A 117 7.60 14.93 15.23
CA LEU A 117 8.80 14.09 15.05
C LEU A 117 9.62 14.10 16.34
#